data_AF-A0A848RQR5-F1
#
_entry.id   AF-A0A848RQR5-F1
#
_cell.length_a   1.000
_cell.length_b   1.000
_cell.length_c   1.000
_cell.angle_alpha   90.00
_cell.angle_beta   90.00
_cell.angle_gamma   90.00
#
_symmetry.space_group_name_H-M   'P 1'
#
loop_
_entity.id
_entity.type
_entity.pdbx_description
1 polymer ?
#
loop_
_entity_poly.entity_id
_entity_poly.type
_entity_poly.pdbx_seq_one_letter_code
_entity_poly.pdbx_strand_id
1 'polypeptide(L)'
;MTDFDPGRDAMTTQDPAGGTSRSGERSRAAASRTVAKAPMTLDEAIRIEQQLERGSLDLSLPGTGEIVAEAHRVRLKAELWGADRADDRRRQAKGTVVVVCAFIVITVVGLVACLAVTI
;
A
#
# COMPACT_ATOMS: atom_id res chain seq x y z
N MET A 1 -3.01 63.89 -52.33
CA MET A 1 -4.20 64.55 -51.76
C MET A 1 -5.26 63.48 -51.74
N THR A 2 -5.46 62.70 -50.68
CA THR A 2 -5.38 62.84 -49.21
C THR A 2 -5.47 61.39 -48.67
N ASP A 3 -5.21 61.00 -47.44
CA ASP A 3 -4.54 61.55 -46.26
C ASP A 3 -4.27 60.32 -45.39
N PHE A 4 -3.14 60.31 -44.70
CA PHE A 4 -2.87 59.39 -43.62
C PHE A 4 -3.25 60.12 -42.33
N ASP A 5 -4.21 59.61 -41.57
CA ASP A 5 -4.59 60.17 -40.27
C ASP A 5 -4.63 59.08 -39.18
N PRO A 6 -3.53 58.90 -38.41
CA PRO A 6 -3.52 58.03 -37.24
C PRO A 6 -3.60 58.91 -35.98
N GLY A 7 -4.80 59.29 -35.57
CA GLY A 7 -4.90 60.14 -34.40
C GLY A 7 -6.30 60.27 -33.83
N ARG A 8 -6.53 59.50 -32.77
CA ARG A 8 -7.26 59.93 -31.57
C ARG A 8 -8.80 59.80 -31.55
N ASP A 9 -9.19 58.89 -30.64
CA ASP A 9 -10.19 59.14 -29.60
C ASP A 9 -11.68 58.90 -29.92
N ALA A 10 -12.11 57.64 -29.77
CA ALA A 10 -13.44 57.35 -29.26
C ALA A 10 -13.43 56.03 -28.48
N MET A 11 -12.91 56.14 -27.26
CA MET A 11 -13.33 55.42 -26.06
C MET A 11 -14.79 54.93 -26.16
N THR A 12 -15.02 53.62 -26.26
CA THR A 12 -16.31 53.01 -25.93
C THR A 12 -16.05 51.69 -25.21
N THR A 13 -16.23 51.78 -23.89
CA THR A 13 -16.73 50.73 -23.00
C THR A 13 -16.00 49.38 -23.06
N GLN A 14 -14.93 49.30 -22.26
CA GLN A 14 -14.64 48.07 -21.55
C GLN A 14 -15.82 47.72 -20.65
N ASP A 15 -16.45 46.58 -20.91
CA ASP A 15 -17.21 45.87 -19.89
C ASP A 15 -16.86 44.37 -19.97
N PRO A 16 -15.90 43.89 -19.16
CA PRO A 16 -15.79 42.47 -18.84
C PRO A 16 -16.19 42.24 -17.37
N ALA A 17 -17.42 42.61 -17.00
CA ALA A 17 -18.02 42.12 -15.77
C ALA A 17 -18.53 40.67 -15.98
N GLY A 18 -17.84 39.72 -15.37
CA GLY A 18 -18.44 38.45 -14.95
C GLY A 18 -18.00 37.21 -15.73
N GLY A 19 -16.86 36.64 -15.36
CA GLY A 19 -16.49 35.33 -15.91
C GLY A 19 -15.42 34.51 -15.19
N THR A 20 -14.76 35.01 -14.15
CA THR A 20 -13.56 34.33 -13.62
C THR A 20 -13.73 33.65 -12.26
N SER A 21 -14.78 33.93 -11.50
CA SER A 21 -14.90 33.41 -10.13
C SER A 21 -15.37 31.95 -10.01
N ARG A 22 -16.04 31.40 -11.04
CA ARG A 22 -16.63 30.04 -10.95
C ARG A 22 -15.65 28.89 -11.25
N SER A 23 -14.51 29.19 -11.88
CA SER A 23 -13.52 28.18 -12.31
C SER A 23 -12.58 27.77 -11.17
N GLY A 24 -12.30 28.67 -10.22
CA GLY A 24 -11.42 28.39 -9.07
C GLY A 24 -12.03 27.45 -8.03
N GLU A 25 -13.35 27.48 -7.84
CA GLU A 25 -14.03 26.69 -6.79
C GLU A 25 -14.22 25.22 -7.18
N ARG A 26 -14.49 24.92 -8.47
CA ARG A 26 -14.53 23.53 -8.95
C ARG A 26 -13.17 22.85 -8.91
N SER A 27 -12.10 23.58 -9.22
CA SER A 27 -10.74 23.04 -9.17
C SER A 27 -10.23 22.83 -7.73
N ARG A 28 -10.70 23.63 -6.76
CA ARG A 28 -10.39 23.42 -5.35
C ARG A 28 -11.16 22.25 -4.74
N ALA A 29 -12.41 22.02 -5.15
CA ALA A 29 -13.20 20.88 -4.67
C ALA A 29 -12.67 19.51 -5.16
N ALA A 30 -11.95 19.46 -6.27
CA ALA A 30 -11.29 18.25 -6.77
C ALA A 30 -9.92 17.99 -6.09
N ALA A 31 -9.26 19.04 -5.56
CA ALA A 31 -7.92 18.94 -4.98
C ALA A 31 -7.90 18.43 -3.51
N SER A 32 -9.05 18.42 -2.82
CA SER A 32 -9.11 18.05 -1.38
C SER A 32 -9.49 16.59 -1.09
N ARG A 33 -9.53 15.70 -2.10
CA ARG A 33 -9.94 14.29 -1.89
C ARG A 33 -8.87 13.25 -2.17
N THR A 34 -7.64 13.67 -2.41
CA THR A 34 -6.48 12.78 -2.31
C THR A 34 -5.81 13.06 -0.97
N VAL A 35 -6.45 12.60 0.11
CA VAL A 35 -5.70 12.28 1.32
C VAL A 35 -4.62 11.33 0.82
N ALA A 36 -3.38 11.79 0.78
CA ALA A 36 -2.25 11.00 0.33
C ALA A 36 -2.17 9.79 1.26
N LYS A 37 -2.82 8.70 0.85
CA LYS A 37 -2.77 7.41 1.53
C LYS A 37 -1.28 7.07 1.56
N ALA A 38 -0.71 7.02 2.77
CA ALA A 38 0.70 6.69 2.93
C ALA A 38 0.98 5.41 2.14
N PRO A 39 2.09 5.35 1.38
CA PRO A 39 2.39 4.18 0.56
C PRO A 39 2.48 2.95 1.48
N MET A 40 1.70 1.92 1.16
CA MET A 40 1.67 0.68 1.94
C MET A 40 3.03 0.01 1.90
N THR A 41 3.52 -0.38 3.08
CA THR A 41 4.83 -1.05 3.20
C THR A 41 4.70 -2.56 2.93
N LEU A 42 5.79 -3.22 2.57
CA LEU A 42 5.79 -4.68 2.35
C LEU A 42 5.42 -5.47 3.61
N ASP A 43 5.96 -5.08 4.77
CA ASP A 43 5.63 -5.71 6.06
C ASP A 43 4.14 -5.59 6.38
N GLU A 44 3.55 -4.43 6.09
CA GLU A 44 2.11 -4.19 6.27
C GLU A 44 1.28 -5.04 5.30
N ALA A 45 1.68 -5.11 4.03
CA ALA A 45 1.04 -5.96 3.03
C ALA A 45 1.03 -7.44 3.44
N ILE A 46 2.17 -7.97 3.88
CA ILE A 46 2.29 -9.35 4.37
C ILE A 46 1.37 -9.58 5.59
N ARG A 47 1.34 -8.62 6.53
CA ARG A 47 0.50 -8.74 7.72
C ARG A 47 -0.99 -8.78 7.37
N ILE A 48 -1.42 -7.95 6.42
CA ILE A 48 -2.82 -7.90 5.97
C ILE A 48 -3.22 -9.22 5.31
N GLU A 49 -2.38 -9.78 4.44
CA GLU A 49 -2.66 -11.08 3.82
C GLU A 49 -2.72 -12.22 4.84
N GLN A 50 -1.81 -12.24 5.81
CA GLN A 50 -1.86 -13.24 6.90
C GLN A 50 -3.14 -13.13 7.72
N GLN A 51 -3.65 -11.91 7.94
CA GLN A 51 -4.92 -11.72 8.64
C GLN A 51 -6.11 -12.17 7.79
N LEU A 52 -6.04 -12.01 6.47
CA LEU A 52 -7.04 -12.54 5.54
C LEU A 52 -7.06 -14.07 5.53
N GLU A 53 -5.91 -14.72 5.43
CA GLU A 53 -5.77 -16.18 5.45
C GLU A 53 -6.30 -16.78 6.76
N ARG A 54 -6.10 -16.07 7.88
CA ARG A 54 -6.63 -16.45 9.20
C ARG A 54 -8.13 -16.19 9.35
N GLY A 55 -8.79 -15.59 8.35
CA GLY A 55 -10.20 -15.19 8.42
C GLY A 55 -10.47 -14.08 9.44
N SER A 56 -9.43 -13.35 9.87
CA SER A 56 -9.54 -12.27 10.86
C SER A 56 -9.92 -10.94 10.22
N LEU A 57 -9.93 -10.85 8.89
CA LEU A 57 -10.27 -9.64 8.15
C LEU A 57 -11.71 -9.74 7.62
N ASP A 58 -12.54 -8.77 7.98
CA ASP A 58 -13.91 -8.68 7.47
C ASP A 58 -13.94 -7.91 6.14
N LEU A 59 -14.10 -8.65 5.06
CA LEU A 59 -14.21 -8.11 3.70
C LEU A 59 -15.54 -7.42 3.42
N SER A 60 -16.56 -7.60 4.28
CA SER A 60 -17.84 -6.92 4.14
C SER A 60 -17.76 -5.43 4.52
N LEU A 61 -16.72 -5.04 5.27
CA LEU A 61 -16.46 -3.65 5.57
C LEU A 61 -16.04 -2.88 4.31
N PRO A 62 -16.67 -1.73 4.04
CA PRO A 62 -16.32 -0.91 2.89
C PRO A 62 -14.86 -0.44 3.01
N GLY A 63 -14.09 -0.62 1.93
CA GLY A 63 -12.67 -0.27 1.88
C GLY A 63 -11.69 -1.37 2.30
N THR A 64 -12.13 -2.41 3.01
CA THR A 64 -11.24 -3.53 3.39
C THR A 64 -10.75 -4.29 2.16
N GLY A 65 -11.62 -4.56 1.19
CA GLY A 65 -11.24 -5.23 -0.06
C GLY A 65 -10.20 -4.45 -0.87
N GLU A 66 -10.27 -3.13 -0.89
CA GLU A 66 -9.28 -2.27 -1.57
C GLU A 66 -7.92 -2.30 -0.87
N ILE A 67 -7.91 -2.37 0.46
CA ILE A 67 -6.70 -2.48 1.28
C ILE A 67 -6.02 -3.83 1.02
N VAL A 68 -6.79 -4.92 0.98
CA VAL A 68 -6.28 -6.27 0.68
C VAL A 68 -5.75 -6.36 -0.76
N ALA A 69 -6.48 -5.80 -1.72
CA ALA A 69 -6.03 -5.79 -3.12
C ALA A 69 -4.72 -5.02 -3.30
N GLU A 70 -4.54 -3.93 -2.53
CA GLU A 70 -3.28 -3.18 -2.54
C GLU A 70 -2.15 -3.93 -1.86
N ALA A 71 -2.42 -4.62 -0.74
CA ALA A 71 -1.46 -5.50 -0.09
C ALA A 71 -0.95 -6.58 -1.06
N HIS A 72 -1.88 -7.21 -1.79
CA HIS A 72 -1.54 -8.22 -2.78
C HIS A 72 -0.65 -7.67 -3.90
N ARG A 73 -0.94 -6.47 -4.40
CA ARG A 73 -0.10 -5.80 -5.40
C ARG A 73 1.29 -5.47 -4.89
N VAL A 74 1.41 -4.93 -3.67
CA VAL A 74 2.69 -4.57 -3.06
C VAL A 74 3.55 -5.82 -2.85
N ARG A 75 2.95 -6.92 -2.38
CA ARG A 75 3.65 -8.19 -2.20
C ARG A 75 4.13 -8.77 -3.54
N LEU A 76 3.26 -8.89 -4.53
CA LEU A 76 3.65 -9.39 -5.86
C LEU A 76 4.76 -8.55 -6.47
N LYS A 77 4.70 -7.22 -6.30
CA LYS A 77 5.77 -6.32 -6.75
C LYS A 77 7.07 -6.57 -5.99
N ALA A 78 7.03 -6.82 -4.68
CA ALA A 78 8.23 -7.16 -3.92
C ALA A 78 8.84 -8.51 -4.33
N GLU A 79 8.00 -9.52 -4.58
CA GLU A 79 8.43 -10.85 -5.07
C GLU A 79 9.12 -10.73 -6.43
N LEU A 80 8.53 -9.98 -7.37
CA LEU A 80 9.09 -9.74 -8.70
C LEU A 80 10.44 -9.01 -8.65
N TRP A 81 10.65 -8.15 -7.66
CA TRP A 81 11.89 -7.39 -7.49
C TRP A 81 12.87 -8.05 -6.50
N GLY A 82 12.56 -9.25 -6.00
CA GLY A 82 13.47 -10.08 -5.21
C GLY A 82 13.67 -9.64 -3.75
N ALA A 83 12.84 -8.75 -3.21
CA ALA A 83 12.91 -8.33 -1.81
C ALA A 83 12.59 -9.46 -0.82
N ASP A 84 11.94 -10.52 -1.30
CA ASP A 84 11.42 -11.65 -0.51
C ASP A 84 12.51 -12.47 0.21
N ARG A 85 13.77 -12.43 -0.25
CA ARG A 85 14.85 -13.25 0.34
C ARG A 85 15.45 -12.71 1.62
N ALA A 86 15.32 -11.41 1.90
CA ALA A 86 16.02 -10.76 3.02
C ALA A 86 15.21 -10.86 4.33
N ASP A 87 13.89 -10.67 4.28
CA ASP A 87 13.03 -10.61 5.47
C ASP A 87 12.61 -11.99 5.97
N ASP A 88 12.43 -12.95 5.06
CA ASP A 88 12.15 -14.35 5.41
C ASP A 88 13.28 -14.97 6.22
N ARG A 89 14.54 -14.61 5.94
CA ARG A 89 15.70 -15.14 6.68
C ARG A 89 15.67 -14.80 8.17
N ARG A 90 15.11 -13.64 8.54
CA ARG A 90 15.02 -13.19 9.95
C ARG A 90 13.83 -13.81 10.70
N ARG A 91 12.75 -14.15 10.00
CA ARG A 91 11.58 -14.85 10.57
C ARG A 91 11.75 -16.37 10.57
N GLN A 92 12.32 -16.94 9.51
CA GLN A 92 12.70 -18.36 9.41
C GLN A 92 13.75 -18.75 10.44
N ALA A 93 14.69 -17.88 10.81
CA ALA A 93 15.67 -18.20 11.86
C ALA A 93 14.99 -18.65 13.18
N LYS A 94 13.85 -18.04 13.56
CA LYS A 94 13.12 -18.42 14.77
C LYS A 94 12.30 -19.70 14.58
N GLY A 95 11.65 -19.86 13.42
CA GLY A 95 10.86 -21.06 13.09
C GLY A 95 11.74 -22.32 12.98
N THR A 96 12.87 -22.21 12.27
CA THR A 96 13.85 -23.29 12.13
C THR A 96 14.42 -23.72 13.47
N VAL A 97 14.73 -22.78 14.38
CA VAL A 97 15.22 -23.12 15.72
C VAL A 97 14.18 -23.92 16.51
N VAL A 98 12.90 -23.55 16.44
CA VAL A 98 11.82 -24.30 17.13
C VAL A 98 11.67 -25.71 16.55
N VAL A 99 11.71 -25.86 15.22
CA VAL A 99 11.61 -27.17 14.55
C VAL A 99 12.81 -28.05 14.91
N VAL A 100 14.03 -27.50 14.89
CA VAL A 100 15.25 -28.22 15.27
C VAL A 100 15.21 -28.63 16.74
N CYS A 101 14.83 -27.73 17.65
CA CYS A 101 14.67 -28.05 19.06
C CYS A 101 13.62 -29.15 19.29
N ALA A 102 12.46 -29.06 18.65
CA ALA A 102 11.42 -30.08 18.76
C ALA A 102 11.90 -31.44 18.24
N PHE A 103 12.59 -31.46 17.10
CA PHE A 103 13.17 -32.68 16.53
C PHE A 103 14.19 -33.32 17.49
N ILE A 104 15.07 -32.52 18.09
CA ILE A 104 16.04 -33.01 19.08
C ILE A 104 15.31 -33.60 20.30
N VAL A 105 14.31 -32.91 20.85
CA VAL A 105 13.55 -33.40 22.01
C VAL A 105 12.86 -34.72 21.70
N ILE A 106 12.18 -34.83 20.55
CA ILE A 106 11.54 -36.08 20.11
C ILE A 106 12.55 -37.20 19.99
N THR A 107 13.71 -36.92 19.38
CA THR A 107 14.78 -37.90 19.20
C THR A 107 15.33 -38.38 20.54
N VAL A 108 15.63 -37.47 21.47
CA VAL A 108 16.16 -37.81 22.80
C VAL A 108 15.13 -38.63 23.59
N VAL A 109 13.87 -38.19 23.63
CA VAL A 109 12.81 -38.92 24.34
C VAL A 109 12.59 -40.30 23.74
N GLY A 110 12.58 -40.41 22.41
CA GLY A 110 12.46 -41.69 21.70
C GLY A 110 13.62 -42.64 22.00
N LEU A 111 14.86 -42.13 22.02
CA LEU A 111 16.03 -42.92 22.37
C LEU A 111 16.01 -43.40 23.82
N VAL A 112 15.63 -42.53 24.77
CA VAL A 112 15.52 -42.89 26.19
C VAL A 112 14.44 -43.94 26.40
N ALA A 113 13.27 -43.77 25.79
CA ALA A 113 12.19 -44.75 25.87
C ALA A 113 12.60 -46.10 25.24
N CYS A 114 13.29 -46.07 24.09
CA CYS A 114 13.78 -47.27 23.43
C CYS A 114 14.81 -48.03 24.31
N LEU A 115 15.74 -47.30 24.95
CA LEU A 115 16.71 -47.86 25.88
C LEU A 115 16.03 -48.47 27.12
N ALA A 116 15.05 -47.78 27.69
CA ALA A 116 14.31 -48.25 28.86
C ALA A 116 13.49 -49.52 28.58
N VAL A 117 13.02 -49.71 27.35
CA VAL A 117 12.31 -50.94 26.92
C VAL A 117 13.29 -52.10 26.66
N THR A 118 14.54 -51.79 26.33
CA THR A 118 15.54 -52.79 25.96
C THR A 118 16.28 -53.39 27.18
N ILE A 119 16.33 -52.65 28.30
CA ILE A 119 16.93 -53.07 29.58
C ILE A 119 15.91 -53.86 30.40
#